data_AF-A0A1F4Q8K3-F1
#
_entry.id   AF-A0A1F4Q8K3-F1
#
_cell.length_a   1.000
_cell.length_b   1.000
_cell.length_c   1.000
_cell.angle_alpha   90.00
_cell.angle_beta   90.00
_cell.angle_gamma   90.00
#
_symmetry.space_group_name_H-M   'P 1'
#
loop_
_entity.id
_entity.type
_entity.pdbx_description
1 polymer ?
#
loop_
_entity_poly.entity_id
_entity_poly.type
_entity_poly.pdbx_seq_one_letter_code
_entity_poly.pdbx_strand_id
1 'polypeptide(L)'
;MKRVSAAINLGLEVVAMILLAILCAVTFLGVLDRYLLQTGIGWTEELARFLLIWASLVSAAVVVYRGAHFCVAVLVDLLPTGPRRAISILMNLLAIGVLAVVFVQGVRVADIMRIQTSPAMDLPMNWIYLSLPVATGVMILFLVAQTLEMVRSGGKSGRSA
;
A
#
# COMPACT_ATOMS: atom_id res chain seq x y z
N MET A 1 18.89 7.49 -3.23
CA MET A 1 17.49 7.05 -3.28
C MET A 1 17.33 5.70 -2.58
N LYS A 2 18.05 4.65 -2.99
CA LYS A 2 18.03 3.32 -2.35
C LYS A 2 17.98 3.28 -0.82
N ARG A 3 18.87 4.00 -0.11
CA ARG A 3 18.88 4.03 1.37
C ARG A 3 17.60 4.63 1.98
N VAL A 4 17.06 5.68 1.36
CA VAL A 4 15.83 6.34 1.82
C VAL A 4 14.63 5.45 1.58
N SER A 5 14.50 4.89 0.36
CA SER A 5 13.40 3.97 0.05
C SER A 5 13.44 2.71 0.92
N ALA A 6 14.63 2.20 1.25
CA ALA A 6 14.79 1.07 2.17
C ALA A 6 14.37 1.42 3.60
N ALA A 7 14.74 2.60 4.10
CA ALA A 7 14.33 3.06 5.43
C ALA A 7 12.81 3.23 5.53
N ILE A 8 12.18 3.81 4.49
CA ILE A 8 10.72 3.94 4.41
C ILE A 8 10.08 2.55 4.41
N ASN A 9 10.56 1.62 3.58
CA ASN A 9 10.03 0.26 3.51
C ASN A 9 10.13 -0.47 4.86
N LEU A 10 11.26 -0.37 5.57
CA LEU A 10 11.41 -0.96 6.90
C LEU A 10 10.37 -0.41 7.87
N GLY A 11 10.13 0.90 7.85
CA GLY A 11 9.07 1.52 8.65
C GLY A 11 7.68 0.96 8.32
N LEU A 12 7.36 0.83 7.04
CA LEU A 12 6.07 0.25 6.59
C LEU A 12 5.91 -1.21 7.02
N GLU A 13 6.97 -2.01 6.94
CA GLU A 13 6.95 -3.41 7.38
C GLU A 13 6.67 -3.51 8.89
N VAL A 14 7.32 -2.68 9.71
CA VAL A 14 7.07 -2.62 11.15
C VAL A 14 5.63 -2.20 11.44
N VAL A 15 5.13 -1.16 10.75
CA VAL A 15 3.74 -0.69 10.90
C VAL A 15 2.75 -1.79 10.51
N ALA A 16 2.97 -2.48 9.39
CA ALA A 16 2.11 -3.58 8.94
C ALA A 16 2.09 -4.73 9.96
N MET A 17 3.24 -5.11 10.52
CA MET A 17 3.33 -6.15 11.55
C MET A 17 2.55 -5.76 12.81
N ILE A 18 2.70 -4.51 13.27
CA ILE A 18 1.96 -4.00 14.44
C ILE A 18 0.46 -4.02 14.18
N LEU A 19 0.01 -3.51 13.02
CA LEU A 19 -1.41 -3.49 12.66
C LEU A 19 -2.00 -4.91 12.61
N LEU A 20 -1.27 -5.87 12.03
CA LEU A 20 -1.70 -7.27 11.99
C LEU A 20 -1.72 -7.91 13.38
N ALA A 21 -0.75 -7.62 14.24
CA ALA A 21 -0.72 -8.14 15.60
C ALA A 21 -1.93 -7.62 16.42
N ILE A 22 -2.24 -6.33 16.31
CA ILE A 22 -3.42 -5.73 16.94
C ILE A 22 -4.69 -6.32 16.36
N LEU A 23 -4.78 -6.48 15.04
CA LEU A 23 -5.93 -7.11 14.37
C LEU A 23 -6.19 -8.53 14.89
N CYS A 24 -5.14 -9.35 15.02
CA CYS A 24 -5.25 -10.69 15.60
C CYS A 24 -5.74 -10.65 17.05
N ALA A 25 -5.20 -9.75 17.87
CA ALA A 25 -5.63 -9.62 19.27
C ALA A 25 -7.11 -9.18 19.38
N VAL A 26 -7.54 -8.21 18.57
CA VAL A 26 -8.91 -7.68 18.57
C VAL A 26 -9.91 -8.71 18.06
N THR A 27 -9.58 -9.43 16.99
CA THR A 27 -10.47 -10.48 16.47
C THR A 27 -10.54 -11.66 17.42
N PHE A 28 -9.45 -12.03 18.08
CA PHE A 28 -9.45 -13.02 19.15
C PHE A 28 -10.33 -12.58 20.34
N LEU A 29 -10.22 -11.31 20.77
CA LEU A 29 -11.09 -10.75 21.80
C LEU A 29 -12.57 -10.81 21.39
N GLY A 30 -12.90 -10.48 20.15
CA GLY A 30 -14.27 -10.59 19.63
C GLY A 30 -14.80 -12.03 19.65
N VAL A 31 -13.94 -13.02 19.39
CA VAL A 31 -14.29 -14.45 19.53
C VAL A 31 -14.53 -14.79 21.00
N LEU A 32 -13.65 -14.38 21.92
CA LEU A 32 -13.85 -14.61 23.35
C LEU A 32 -15.14 -13.95 23.86
N ASP A 33 -15.45 -12.74 23.40
CA ASP A 33 -16.70 -12.09 23.79
C ASP A 33 -17.92 -12.88 23.32
N ARG A 34 -17.91 -13.34 22.08
CA ARG A 34 -19.05 -14.05 21.50
C ARG A 34 -19.34 -15.39 22.18
N TYR A 35 -18.31 -16.08 22.66
CA TYR A 35 -18.45 -17.45 23.17
C TYR A 35 -18.31 -17.58 24.69
N LEU A 36 -17.58 -16.67 25.36
CA LEU A 36 -17.29 -16.77 26.80
C LEU A 36 -17.90 -15.61 27.59
N LEU A 37 -17.68 -14.36 27.18
CA LEU A 37 -18.07 -13.19 27.99
C LEU A 37 -19.53 -12.80 27.77
N GLN A 38 -20.04 -12.98 26.56
CA GLN A 38 -21.40 -12.62 26.11
C GLN A 38 -21.79 -11.17 26.46
N THR A 39 -20.82 -10.24 26.46
CA THR A 39 -21.07 -8.85 26.86
C THR A 39 -21.59 -7.98 25.72
N GLY A 40 -21.54 -8.47 24.47
CA GLY A 40 -22.14 -7.78 23.31
C GLY A 40 -21.24 -6.68 22.76
N ILE A 41 -19.92 -6.92 22.71
CA ILE A 41 -18.94 -5.92 22.31
C ILE A 41 -18.97 -5.72 20.79
N GLY A 42 -19.75 -4.73 20.32
CA GLY A 42 -19.88 -4.42 18.89
C GLY A 42 -18.66 -3.73 18.26
N TRP A 43 -17.81 -3.08 19.05
CA TRP A 43 -16.69 -2.30 18.51
C TRP A 43 -15.54 -3.15 17.96
N THR A 44 -15.38 -4.39 18.40
CA THR A 44 -14.26 -5.25 17.96
C THR A 44 -14.34 -5.57 16.49
N GLU A 45 -15.56 -5.76 15.94
CA GLU A 45 -15.75 -6.02 14.52
C GLU A 45 -15.42 -4.79 13.66
N GLU A 46 -15.83 -3.61 14.14
CA GLU A 46 -15.56 -2.35 13.47
C GLU A 46 -14.06 -2.02 13.48
N LEU A 47 -13.39 -2.14 14.64
CA LEU A 47 -11.95 -1.94 14.75
C LEU A 47 -11.16 -2.92 13.90
N ALA A 48 -11.54 -4.20 13.89
CA ALA A 48 -10.89 -5.21 13.05
C ALA A 48 -10.95 -4.84 11.57
N ARG A 49 -12.10 -4.35 11.09
CA ARG A 49 -12.25 -3.87 9.71
C ARG A 49 -11.32 -2.70 9.41
N PHE A 50 -11.20 -1.74 10.32
CA PHE A 50 -10.33 -0.57 10.13
C PHE A 50 -8.85 -0.95 10.12
N LEU A 51 -8.43 -1.82 11.04
CA LEU A 51 -7.06 -2.34 11.10
C LEU A 51 -6.72 -3.14 9.84
N LEU A 52 -7.66 -3.94 9.32
CA LEU A 52 -7.46 -4.71 8.09
C LEU A 52 -7.29 -3.80 6.86
N ILE A 53 -8.08 -2.72 6.75
CA ILE A 53 -7.94 -1.73 5.67
C ILE A 53 -6.54 -1.10 5.72
N TRP A 54 -6.11 -0.62 6.89
CA TRP A 54 -4.78 -0.05 7.05
C TRP A 54 -3.66 -1.07 6.77
N ALA A 55 -3.75 -2.27 7.34
CA ALA A 55 -2.74 -3.31 7.17
C ALA A 55 -2.60 -3.73 5.69
N SER A 56 -3.72 -3.91 4.98
CA SER A 56 -3.71 -4.29 3.57
C SER A 56 -3.09 -3.21 2.67
N LEU A 57 -3.43 -1.95 2.89
CA LEU A 57 -2.92 -0.83 2.08
C LEU A 57 -1.44 -0.54 2.36
N VAL A 58 -1.01 -0.59 3.62
CA VAL A 58 0.42 -0.48 3.98
C VAL A 58 1.21 -1.65 3.40
N SER A 59 0.69 -2.88 3.49
CA SER A 59 1.34 -4.06 2.94
C SER A 59 1.46 -3.99 1.41
N ALA A 60 0.44 -3.46 0.73
CA ALA A 60 0.50 -3.24 -0.71
C ALA A 60 1.66 -2.29 -1.09
N ALA A 61 1.95 -1.27 -0.28
CA ALA A 61 3.09 -0.37 -0.53
C ALA A 61 4.45 -1.09 -0.38
N VAL A 62 4.57 -1.98 0.60
CA VAL A 62 5.75 -2.87 0.78
C VAL A 62 5.93 -3.80 -0.43
N VAL A 63 4.83 -4.35 -0.94
CA VAL A 63 4.85 -5.21 -2.14
C VAL A 63 5.33 -4.44 -3.37
N VAL A 64 4.85 -3.20 -3.58
CA VAL A 64 5.33 -2.32 -4.66
C VAL A 64 6.82 -2.01 -4.53
N TYR A 65 7.32 -1.76 -3.32
CA TYR A 65 8.75 -1.56 -3.08
C TYR A 65 9.58 -2.78 -3.49
N ARG A 66 9.09 -3.99 -3.20
CA ARG A 66 9.74 -5.26 -3.55
C ARG A 66 9.66 -5.60 -5.05
N GLY A 67 9.09 -4.72 -5.88
CA GLY A 67 9.01 -4.90 -7.34
C GLY A 67 7.95 -5.92 -7.78
N ALA A 68 7.00 -6.24 -6.90
CA ALA A 68 6.07 -7.33 -7.06
C ALA A 68 4.83 -6.96 -7.92
N HIS A 69 5.03 -6.34 -9.08
CA HIS A 69 4.06 -6.39 -10.19
C HIS A 69 4.14 -7.77 -10.87
N PHE A 70 3.87 -8.82 -10.09
CA PHE A 70 4.23 -10.21 -10.38
C PHE A 70 3.73 -10.74 -11.73
N CYS A 71 2.53 -10.34 -12.16
CA CYS A 71 1.88 -11.00 -13.29
C CYS A 71 2.52 -10.66 -14.64
N VAL A 72 3.06 -9.44 -14.80
CA VAL A 72 3.64 -9.02 -16.08
C VAL A 72 5.16 -9.11 -16.08
N ALA A 73 5.81 -9.10 -14.91
CA ALA A 73 7.24 -9.31 -14.79
C ALA A 73 7.68 -10.63 -15.45
N VAL A 74 6.93 -11.72 -15.25
CA VAL A 74 7.24 -13.02 -15.86
C VAL A 74 7.28 -12.93 -17.38
N LEU A 75 6.27 -12.31 -18.01
CA LEU A 75 6.21 -12.18 -19.47
C LEU A 75 7.29 -11.24 -20.00
N VAL A 76 7.58 -10.16 -19.27
CA VAL A 76 8.59 -9.15 -19.61
C VAL A 76 10.01 -9.69 -19.48
N ASP A 77 10.23 -10.65 -18.60
CA ASP A 77 11.53 -11.30 -18.39
C ASP A 77 11.94 -12.23 -19.55
N LEU A 78 11.01 -12.66 -20.41
CA LEU A 78 11.33 -13.39 -21.64
C LEU A 78 11.85 -12.48 -22.77
N LEU A 79 11.73 -11.15 -22.65
CA LEU A 79 12.15 -10.23 -23.71
C LEU A 79 13.65 -9.89 -23.67
N PRO A 80 14.26 -9.55 -24.83
CA PRO A 80 15.61 -8.98 -24.89
C PRO A 80 15.71 -7.67 -24.08
N THR A 81 16.94 -7.33 -23.66
CA THR A 81 17.22 -6.23 -22.72
C THR A 81 16.66 -4.85 -23.12
N GLY A 82 16.61 -4.55 -24.43
CA GLY A 82 16.06 -3.30 -24.96
C GLY A 82 14.54 -3.17 -24.76
N PRO A 83 13.73 -4.01 -25.41
CA PRO A 83 12.26 -4.01 -25.28
C PRO A 83 11.79 -4.21 -23.84
N ARG A 84 12.46 -5.10 -23.07
CA ARG A 84 12.17 -5.36 -21.66
C ARG A 84 12.12 -4.05 -20.86
N ARG A 85 13.15 -3.22 -21.02
CA ARG A 85 13.26 -1.96 -20.29
C ARG A 85 12.22 -0.92 -20.71
N ALA A 86 11.94 -0.80 -22.00
CA ALA A 86 10.90 0.12 -22.49
C ALA A 86 9.52 -0.25 -21.93
N ILE A 87 9.18 -1.55 -21.94
CA ILE A 87 7.92 -2.06 -21.40
C ILE A 87 7.85 -1.85 -19.89
N SER A 88 8.92 -2.15 -19.13
CA SER A 88 8.94 -1.91 -17.68
C SER A 88 8.72 -0.43 -17.31
N ILE A 89 9.29 0.50 -18.08
CA ILE A 89 9.08 1.93 -17.85
C ILE A 89 7.63 2.31 -18.16
N LEU A 90 7.08 1.85 -19.29
CA LEU A 90 5.69 2.10 -19.66
C LEU A 90 4.72 1.57 -18.59
N MET A 91 4.96 0.37 -18.10
CA MET A 91 4.18 -0.25 -17.04
C MET A 91 4.19 0.57 -15.74
N ASN A 92 5.37 1.01 -15.32
CA ASN A 92 5.47 1.86 -14.13
C ASN A 92 4.74 3.19 -14.32
N LEU A 93 4.82 3.81 -15.51
CA LEU A 93 4.09 5.04 -15.80
C LEU A 93 2.57 4.84 -15.77
N LEU A 94 2.07 3.73 -16.32
CA LEU A 94 0.65 3.38 -16.24
C LEU A 94 0.21 3.13 -14.79
N ALA A 95 1.02 2.40 -14.01
CA ALA A 95 0.75 2.16 -12.60
C ALA A 95 0.72 3.48 -11.80
N ILE A 96 1.68 4.38 -12.04
CA ILE A 96 1.70 5.73 -11.44
C ILE A 96 0.43 6.50 -11.84
N GLY A 97 0.01 6.46 -13.11
CA GLY A 97 -1.19 7.13 -13.58
C GLY A 97 -2.46 6.65 -12.85
N VAL A 98 -2.64 5.33 -12.73
CA VAL A 98 -3.76 4.75 -11.99
C VAL A 98 -3.70 5.14 -10.52
N LEU A 99 -2.54 4.99 -9.88
CA LEU A 99 -2.36 5.34 -8.47
C LEU A 99 -2.59 6.82 -8.20
N ALA A 100 -2.23 7.71 -9.14
CA ALA A 100 -2.48 9.15 -9.01
C ALA A 100 -3.98 9.47 -9.02
N VAL A 101 -4.76 8.79 -9.87
CA VAL A 101 -6.23 8.90 -9.86
C VAL A 101 -6.78 8.42 -8.52
N VAL A 102 -6.34 7.25 -8.03
CA VAL A 102 -6.77 6.72 -6.73
C VAL A 102 -6.36 7.65 -5.59
N PHE A 103 -5.19 8.27 -5.64
CA PHE A 103 -4.73 9.23 -4.64
C PHE A 103 -5.67 10.44 -4.59
N VAL A 104 -5.96 11.07 -5.74
CA VAL A 104 -6.84 12.25 -5.80
C VAL A 104 -8.25 11.92 -5.34
N GLN A 105 -8.81 10.79 -5.78
CA GLN A 105 -10.14 10.35 -5.33
C GLN A 105 -10.13 9.98 -3.85
N GLY A 106 -9.07 9.34 -3.36
CA GLY A 106 -8.89 9.01 -1.95
C GLY A 106 -8.89 10.24 -1.06
N VAL A 107 -8.19 11.32 -1.45
CA VAL A 107 -8.23 12.60 -0.72
C VAL A 107 -9.64 13.19 -0.72
N ARG A 108 -10.34 13.18 -1.86
CA ARG A 108 -11.73 13.70 -1.93
C ARG A 108 -12.68 12.92 -1.04
N VAL A 109 -12.62 11.59 -1.08
CA VAL A 109 -13.48 10.74 -0.26
C VAL A 109 -13.17 10.93 1.22
N ALA A 110 -11.89 11.03 1.59
CA ALA A 110 -11.48 11.29 2.96
C ALA A 110 -12.08 12.62 3.49
N ASP A 111 -12.05 13.68 2.69
CA ASP A 111 -12.62 14.98 3.06
C ASP A 111 -14.16 14.93 3.21
N ILE A 112 -14.86 14.24 2.30
CA ILE A 112 -16.32 14.02 2.38
C ILE A 112 -16.69 13.25 3.67
N MET A 113 -15.87 12.26 4.04
CA MET A 113 -16.11 11.39 5.19
C MET A 113 -15.76 12.03 6.54
N ARG A 114 -15.36 13.31 6.58
CA ARG A 114 -15.13 14.05 7.83
C ARG A 114 -16.39 14.24 8.68
N ILE A 115 -17.55 14.28 8.03
CA ILE A 115 -18.84 14.55 8.68
C ILE A 115 -19.47 13.25 9.24
N GLN A 116 -18.93 12.08 8.85
CA GLN A 116 -19.47 10.78 9.26
C GLN A 116 -18.61 10.15 10.36
N THR A 117 -19.26 9.65 11.41
CA THR A 117 -18.65 8.87 12.48
C THR A 117 -19.05 7.40 12.39
N SER A 118 -18.22 6.54 12.97
CA SER A 118 -18.41 5.10 12.99
C SER A 118 -19.47 4.70 14.03
N PRO A 119 -20.47 3.87 13.71
CA PRO A 119 -21.61 3.61 14.61
C PRO A 119 -21.27 3.00 15.98
N ALA A 120 -20.21 2.19 16.10
CA ALA A 120 -19.88 1.51 17.35
C ALA A 120 -18.77 2.22 18.14
N MET A 121 -17.83 2.90 17.48
CA MET A 121 -16.71 3.58 18.13
C MET A 121 -16.77 5.11 18.14
N ASP A 122 -17.75 5.71 17.47
CA ASP A 122 -17.84 7.16 17.21
C ASP A 122 -16.55 7.78 16.63
N LEU A 123 -15.76 6.98 15.90
CA LEU A 123 -14.54 7.41 15.25
C LEU A 123 -14.85 8.13 13.94
N PRO A 124 -14.19 9.26 13.65
CA PRO A 124 -14.36 9.95 12.37
C PRO A 124 -13.84 9.09 11.22
N MET A 125 -14.72 8.79 10.26
CA MET A 125 -14.44 7.88 9.14
C MET A 125 -13.30 8.37 8.23
N ASN A 126 -13.06 9.68 8.19
CA ASN A 126 -11.92 10.29 7.49
C ASN A 126 -10.58 9.59 7.78
N TRP A 127 -10.33 9.12 9.02
CA TRP A 127 -9.09 8.41 9.35
C TRP A 127 -8.91 7.12 8.56
N ILE A 128 -9.99 6.37 8.33
CA ILE A 128 -9.92 5.12 7.58
C ILE A 128 -9.72 5.43 6.10
N TYR A 129 -10.41 6.43 5.57
CA TYR A 129 -10.28 6.80 4.15
C TYR A 129 -8.94 7.45 3.81
N LEU A 130 -8.27 8.08 4.78
CA LEU A 130 -6.89 8.58 4.63
C LEU A 130 -5.86 7.47 4.38
N SER A 131 -6.17 6.21 4.71
CA SER A 131 -5.29 5.08 4.37
C SER A 131 -5.03 4.96 2.87
N LEU A 132 -6.02 5.30 2.02
CA LEU A 132 -5.90 5.26 0.55
C LEU A 132 -4.84 6.25 0.03
N PRO A 133 -4.95 7.56 0.26
CA PRO A 133 -3.96 8.52 -0.21
C PRO A 133 -2.58 8.29 0.43
N VAL A 134 -2.52 7.87 1.69
CA VAL A 134 -1.24 7.54 2.34
C VAL A 134 -0.54 6.39 1.63
N ALA A 135 -1.21 5.26 1.42
CA ALA A 135 -0.62 4.10 0.78
C ALA A 135 -0.26 4.37 -0.69
N THR A 136 -1.19 4.95 -1.46
CA THR A 136 -0.95 5.24 -2.88
C THR A 136 0.13 6.30 -3.09
N GLY A 137 0.21 7.31 -2.21
CA GLY A 137 1.29 8.30 -2.24
C GLY A 137 2.67 7.65 -2.05
N VAL A 138 2.78 6.73 -1.09
CA VAL A 138 4.02 5.98 -0.85
C VAL A 138 4.36 5.05 -2.03
N MET A 139 3.37 4.36 -2.60
CA MET A 139 3.58 3.52 -3.80
C MET A 139 4.09 4.33 -4.99
N ILE A 140 3.51 5.51 -5.24
CA ILE A 140 3.96 6.43 -6.30
C ILE A 140 5.42 6.83 -6.07
N LEU A 141 5.80 7.17 -4.83
CA LEU A 141 7.19 7.50 -4.51
C LEU A 141 8.15 6.35 -4.84
N PHE A 142 7.78 5.11 -4.53
CA PHE A 142 8.60 3.94 -4.87
C PHE A 142 8.68 3.71 -6.38
N LEU A 143 7.57 3.79 -7.11
CA LEU A 143 7.55 3.60 -8.56
C LEU A 143 8.34 4.70 -9.29
N VAL A 144 8.26 5.94 -8.84
CA VAL A 144 9.06 7.05 -9.38
C VAL A 144 10.54 6.80 -9.14
N ALA A 145 10.94 6.41 -7.92
CA ALA A 145 12.33 6.10 -7.61
C ALA A 145 12.87 4.94 -8.48
N GLN A 146 12.10 3.86 -8.64
CA GLN A 146 12.46 2.72 -9.48
C GLN A 146 12.58 3.12 -10.97
N THR A 147 11.64 3.92 -11.47
CA THR A 147 11.64 4.38 -12.87
C THR A 147 12.84 5.29 -13.15
N LEU A 148 13.18 6.21 -12.24
CA LEU A 148 14.36 7.06 -12.37
C LEU A 148 15.67 6.25 -12.37
N GLU A 149 15.76 5.19 -11.55
CA GLU A 149 16.91 4.29 -11.54
C GLU A 149 17.01 3.50 -12.86
N MET A 150 15.89 3.00 -13.39
CA MET A 150 15.85 2.35 -14.69
C MET A 150 16.27 3.28 -15.82
N VAL A 151 15.85 4.56 -15.83
CA VAL A 151 16.26 5.53 -16.84
C VAL A 151 17.77 5.82 -16.76
N ARG A 152 18.31 5.99 -15.54
CA ARG A 152 19.75 6.27 -15.32
C ARG A 152 20.66 5.09 -15.67
N SER A 153 20.23 3.84 -15.47
CA SER A 153 21.06 2.66 -15.75
C SER A 153 21.30 2.42 -17.24
N GLY A 154 20.35 2.77 -18.11
CA GLY A 154 20.52 2.61 -19.56
C GLY A 154 21.54 3.51 -20.22
N GLY A 155 21.88 4.64 -19.59
CA GLY A 155 22.95 5.51 -20.10
C GLY A 155 24.34 4.87 -19.98
N LYS A 156 24.50 3.80 -19.19
CA LYS A 156 25.79 3.12 -18.98
C LYS A 156 26.03 1.91 -19.90
N SER A 157 25.01 1.43 -20.62
CA SER A 157 25.14 0.26 -21.50
C SER A 157 25.60 0.59 -22.93
N GLY A 158 25.73 1.87 -23.29
CA GLY A 158 26.11 2.33 -24.63
C GLY A 158 27.58 2.76 -24.79
N ARG A 159 28.48 2.42 -23.85
CA ARG A 159 29.91 2.83 -23.90
C ARG A 159 30.92 1.66 -23.91
N SER A 160 30.46 0.45 -24.17
CA SER A 160 31.34 -0.70 -24.40
C SER A 160 30.80 -1.57 -25.53
N ALA A 161 31.00 -1.08 -26.76
CA ALA A 161 31.22 -1.87 -27.96
C ALA A 161 31.82 -0.92 -29.02
#